data_AF-A0AAT9FZN6-F1
#
_entry.id   AF-A0AAT9FZN6-F1
#
_cell.length_a   1.000
_cell.length_b   1.000
_cell.length_c   1.000
_cell.angle_alpha   90.00
_cell.angle_beta   90.00
_cell.angle_gamma   90.00
#
_symmetry.space_group_name_H-M   'P 1'
#
loop_
_entity.id
_entity.type
_entity.pdbx_description
1 polymer ?
#
loop_
_entity_poly.entity_id
_entity_poly.type
_entity_poly.pdbx_seq_one_letter_code
_entity_poly.pdbx_strand_id
1 'polypeptide(L)'
;MYDLYVYPEMDIQSVKEKACKHLGAPYNASFYPDGIGFYCSQYMVEILPIFETIPMKFGDGEQDISDFWREYYRGLGLPVSMNQAGTNTSQLAASPLLECKERNLHDSDF
;
A
#
# COMPACT_ATOMS: atom_id res chain seq x y z
N MET A 1 -17.89 -1.28 -1.89
CA MET A 1 -17.37 0.00 -2.43
C MET A 1 -15.93 -0.18 -2.89
N TYR A 2 -15.65 0.15 -4.15
CA TYR A 2 -14.28 0.20 -4.70
C TYR A 2 -14.17 1.31 -5.74
N ASP A 3 -12.96 1.80 -5.91
CA ASP A 3 -12.59 2.76 -6.94
C ASP A 3 -11.60 2.11 -7.91
N LEU A 4 -11.80 2.33 -9.21
CA LEU A 4 -10.90 1.83 -10.26
C LEU A 4 -10.07 3.00 -10.82
N TYR A 5 -8.75 2.85 -10.77
CA TYR A 5 -7.80 3.84 -11.26
C TYR A 5 -6.98 3.30 -12.44
N VAL A 6 -6.64 4.18 -13.37
CA VAL A 6 -5.78 3.89 -14.52
C VAL A 6 -4.66 4.93 -14.59
N TYR A 7 -3.43 4.49 -14.86
CA TYR A 7 -2.32 5.36 -15.24
C TYR A 7 -2.18 5.33 -16.78
N PRO A 8 -2.53 6.40 -17.51
CA PRO A 8 -2.56 6.38 -18.98
C PRO A 8 -1.18 6.21 -19.63
N GLU A 9 -0.13 6.70 -18.97
CA GLU A 9 1.25 6.65 -19.48
C GLU A 9 1.99 5.36 -19.07
N MET A 10 1.26 4.36 -18.56
CA MET A 10 1.84 3.10 -18.11
C MET A 10 2.48 2.33 -19.27
N ASP A 11 3.77 2.03 -19.15
CA ASP A 11 4.41 0.97 -19.95
C ASP A 11 3.93 -0.40 -19.45
N ILE A 12 2.88 -0.91 -20.09
CA ILE A 12 2.23 -2.18 -19.72
C ILE A 12 3.23 -3.34 -19.73
N GLN A 13 4.17 -3.36 -20.69
CA GLN A 13 5.08 -4.49 -20.84
C GLN A 13 6.12 -4.50 -19.72
N SER A 14 6.73 -3.35 -19.43
CA SER A 14 7.67 -3.20 -18.31
C SER A 14 7.02 -3.50 -16.95
N VAL A 15 5.80 -2.99 -16.71
CA VAL A 15 5.06 -3.26 -15.47
C VAL A 15 4.73 -4.75 -15.34
N LYS A 16 4.29 -5.38 -16.43
CA LYS A 16 3.99 -6.83 -16.44
C LYS A 16 5.24 -7.66 -16.13
N GLU A 17 6.38 -7.33 -16.74
CA GLU A 17 7.65 -8.03 -16.50
C GLU A 17 8.08 -7.94 -15.03
N LYS A 18 8.03 -6.73 -14.44
CA LYS A 18 8.31 -6.54 -13.02
C LYS A 18 7.33 -7.32 -12.14
N ALA A 19 6.04 -7.24 -12.43
CA ALA A 19 5.01 -7.97 -11.69
C ALA A 19 5.25 -9.48 -11.72
N CYS A 20 5.54 -10.04 -12.89
CA CYS A 20 5.85 -11.46 -13.05
C CYS A 20 7.11 -11.88 -12.28
N LYS A 21 8.15 -11.04 -12.22
CA LYS A 21 9.40 -11.33 -11.50
C LYS A 21 9.20 -11.53 -10.00
N HIS A 22 8.18 -10.90 -9.43
CA HIS A 22 7.91 -10.93 -8.00
C HIS A 22 6.78 -11.90 -7.60
N LEU A 23 6.28 -12.71 -8.54
CA LEU A 23 5.31 -13.76 -8.22
C LEU A 23 5.88 -14.76 -7.22
N GLY A 24 5.11 -15.06 -6.17
CA GLY A 24 5.53 -15.95 -5.09
C GLY A 24 6.38 -15.28 -4.01
N ALA A 25 6.69 -13.97 -4.12
CA ALA A 25 7.29 -13.23 -3.02
C ALA A 25 6.39 -13.30 -1.77
N PRO A 26 6.95 -13.44 -0.56
CA PRO A 26 6.16 -13.50 0.65
C PRO A 26 5.48 -12.15 0.94
N TYR A 27 4.46 -12.19 1.80
CA TYR A 27 3.81 -10.98 2.27
C TYR A 27 4.62 -10.34 3.40
N ASN A 28 4.96 -9.06 3.27
CA ASN A 28 5.62 -8.30 4.33
C ASN A 28 4.61 -7.79 5.37
N ALA A 29 4.34 -8.62 6.37
CA ALA A 29 3.45 -8.28 7.49
C ALA A 29 4.02 -7.20 8.43
N SER A 30 5.32 -6.96 8.41
CA SER A 30 5.94 -5.98 9.31
C SER A 30 5.77 -4.53 8.84
N PHE A 31 5.44 -4.32 7.56
CA PHE A 31 5.43 -3.01 6.91
C PHE A 31 6.77 -2.25 6.99
N TYR A 32 7.85 -2.89 7.43
CA TYR A 32 9.19 -2.32 7.37
C TYR A 32 9.66 -2.19 5.91
N PRO A 33 10.36 -1.11 5.54
CA PRO A 33 10.83 -0.89 4.18
C PRO A 33 11.80 -1.99 3.70
N ASP A 34 12.57 -2.56 4.63
CA ASP A 34 13.56 -3.62 4.42
C ASP A 34 13.06 -5.02 4.81
N GLY A 35 11.76 -5.17 5.09
CA GLY A 35 11.14 -6.45 5.37
C GLY A 35 11.19 -7.41 4.17
N ILE A 36 11.17 -8.71 4.43
CA ILE A 36 11.17 -9.72 3.36
C ILE A 36 9.82 -9.68 2.63
N GLY A 37 9.87 -9.54 1.30
CA GLY A 37 8.68 -9.52 0.46
C GLY A 37 8.03 -8.14 0.43
N PHE A 38 6.73 -8.10 0.11
CA PHE A 38 6.00 -6.84 -0.07
C PHE A 38 4.64 -6.89 0.61
N TYR A 39 4.19 -5.75 1.14
CA TYR A 39 2.77 -5.52 1.38
C TYR A 39 2.15 -4.87 0.14
N CYS A 40 0.83 -4.84 0.07
CA CYS A 40 0.07 -4.53 -1.15
C CYS A 40 0.48 -3.22 -1.84
N SER A 41 0.53 -2.10 -1.11
CA SER A 41 0.91 -0.81 -1.70
C SER A 41 2.41 -0.68 -1.95
N GLN A 42 3.27 -1.34 -1.18
CA GLN A 42 4.72 -1.39 -1.46
C GLN A 42 4.99 -2.09 -2.79
N TYR A 43 4.28 -3.20 -3.03
CA TYR A 43 4.36 -3.94 -4.28
C TYR A 43 3.96 -3.09 -5.50
N MET A 44 2.91 -2.28 -5.36
CA MET A 44 2.49 -1.37 -6.43
C MET A 44 3.57 -0.36 -6.80
N VAL A 45 4.30 0.19 -5.81
CA VAL A 45 5.43 1.10 -6.07
C VAL A 45 6.59 0.38 -6.75
N GLU A 46 6.87 -0.87 -6.36
CA GLU A 46 7.92 -1.68 -6.99
C GLU A 46 7.64 -1.92 -8.49
N ILE A 47 6.42 -2.31 -8.84
CA ILE A 47 6.07 -2.65 -10.23
C ILE A 47 5.74 -1.42 -11.07
N LEU A 48 5.20 -0.37 -10.44
CA LEU A 48 4.80 0.89 -11.08
C LEU A 48 5.41 2.07 -10.30
N PRO A 49 6.68 2.44 -10.57
CA PRO A 49 7.45 3.38 -9.75
C PRO A 49 7.14 4.85 -10.08
N ILE A 50 5.85 5.21 -9.99
CA ILE A 50 5.35 6.59 -10.15
C ILE A 50 4.97 7.23 -8.81
N PHE A 51 5.09 6.47 -7.73
CA PHE A 51 4.66 6.87 -6.39
C PHE A 51 5.85 7.14 -5.50
N GLU A 52 5.70 8.11 -4.61
CA GLU A 52 6.68 8.40 -3.56
C GLU A 52 6.32 7.65 -2.27
N THR A 53 7.35 7.36 -1.47
CA THR A 53 7.20 6.87 -0.10
C THR A 53 6.93 8.02 0.86
N ILE A 54 6.13 7.75 1.89
CA ILE A 54 5.81 8.69 2.97
C ILE A 54 6.21 8.10 4.33
N PRO A 55 6.38 8.93 5.37
CA PRO A 55 6.49 8.43 6.73
C PRO A 55 5.20 7.72 7.16
N MET A 56 5.30 6.44 7.53
CA MET A 56 4.15 5.64 7.94
C MET A 56 3.61 6.09 9.29
N LYS A 57 2.28 6.21 9.36
CA LYS A 57 1.52 6.51 10.57
C LYS A 57 0.65 5.33 10.93
N PHE A 58 0.60 5.02 12.23
CA PHE A 58 -0.15 3.90 12.80
C PHE A 58 -1.17 4.38 13.85
N GLY A 59 -1.45 5.68 13.86
CA GLY A 59 -2.41 6.32 14.74
C GLY A 59 -3.83 6.33 14.17
N ASP A 60 -4.77 6.71 15.02
CA ASP A 60 -6.20 6.87 14.72
C ASP A 60 -6.66 8.34 14.82
N GLY A 61 -5.73 9.26 15.09
CA GLY A 61 -6.00 10.69 15.27
C GLY A 61 -6.15 11.10 16.73
N GLU A 62 -6.35 10.15 17.65
CA GLU A 62 -6.33 10.39 19.10
C GLU A 62 -4.97 10.05 19.70
N GLN A 63 -4.38 8.93 19.25
CA GLN A 63 -3.05 8.48 19.65
C GLN A 63 -2.14 8.22 18.45
N ASP A 64 -0.84 8.44 18.64
CA ASP A 64 0.20 8.27 17.60
C ASP A 64 0.30 6.83 17.07
N ILE A 65 -0.01 5.86 17.92
CA ILE A 65 -0.08 4.43 17.60
C ILE A 65 -1.34 3.89 18.26
N SER A 66 -2.31 3.45 17.47
CA SER A 66 -3.57 2.87 17.94
C SER A 66 -3.34 1.56 18.71
N ASP A 67 -4.28 1.20 19.58
CA ASP A 67 -4.17 -0.03 20.39
C ASP A 67 -4.10 -1.28 19.52
N PHE A 68 -4.81 -1.28 18.39
CA PHE A 68 -4.73 -2.33 17.38
C PHE A 68 -3.28 -2.55 16.92
N TRP A 69 -2.58 -1.49 16.51
CA TRP A 69 -1.21 -1.61 16.02
C TRP A 69 -0.22 -1.95 17.13
N ARG A 70 -0.44 -1.49 18.36
CA ARG A 70 0.38 -1.91 19.51
C ARG A 70 0.29 -3.43 19.73
N GLU A 71 -0.91 -3.99 19.68
CA GLU A 71 -1.10 -5.43 19.86
C GLU A 71 -0.56 -6.23 18.67
N TYR A 72 -0.82 -5.76 17.45
CA TYR A 72 -0.33 -6.37 16.22
C TYR A 72 1.20 -6.54 16.23
N TYR A 73 1.92 -5.44 16.50
CA TYR A 73 3.39 -5.47 16.53
C TYR A 73 3.94 -6.22 17.75
N ARG A 74 3.23 -6.25 18.87
CA ARG A 74 3.57 -7.12 20.01
C ARG A 74 3.53 -8.60 19.60
N GLY A 75 2.51 -9.01 18.84
CA GLY A 75 2.42 -10.37 18.29
C GLY A 75 3.55 -10.72 17.32
N LEU A 76 4.09 -9.72 16.61
CA LEU A 76 5.26 -9.87 15.74
C LEU A 76 6.60 -9.88 16.50
N GLY A 77 6.62 -9.48 17.77
CA GLY A 77 7.86 -9.30 18.53
C GLY A 77 8.73 -8.14 18.00
N LEU A 78 8.13 -7.18 17.29
CA LEU A 78 8.82 -6.06 16.66
C LEU A 78 8.28 -4.72 17.19
N PRO A 79 9.09 -3.64 17.19
CA PRO A 79 8.55 -2.31 17.40
C PRO A 79 7.69 -1.88 16.21
N VAL A 80 6.73 -1.00 16.45
CA VAL A 80 5.90 -0.40 15.39
C VAL A 80 6.81 0.40 14.45
N SER A 81 6.63 0.24 13.13
CA SER A 81 7.43 0.92 12.09
C SER A 81 7.08 2.40 11.91
N MET A 82 6.78 3.10 13.02
CA MET A 82 6.39 4.50 13.01
C MET A 82 7.48 5.39 12.39
N ASN A 83 7.08 6.32 11.53
CA ASN A 83 7.94 7.26 10.80
C ASN A 83 8.95 6.62 9.83
N GLN A 84 8.94 5.30 9.67
CA GLN A 84 9.71 4.63 8.61
C GLN A 84 9.09 4.96 7.25
N ALA A 85 9.92 4.96 6.20
CA ALA A 85 9.44 5.16 4.85
C ALA A 85 8.56 3.98 4.41
N GLY A 86 7.39 4.27 3.85
CA GLY A 86 6.46 3.27 3.36
C GLY A 86 5.35 3.88 2.51
N THR A 87 4.29 3.12 2.28
CA THR A 87 3.14 3.55 1.48
C THR A 87 1.84 3.06 2.10
N ASN A 88 0.74 3.72 1.74
CA ASN A 88 -0.59 3.18 2.04
C ASN A 88 -1.50 3.35 0.81
N THR A 89 -2.54 2.52 0.73
CA THR A 89 -3.45 2.49 -0.43
C THR A 89 -4.16 3.81 -0.64
N SER A 90 -4.58 4.50 0.42
CA SER A 90 -5.23 5.81 0.35
C SER A 90 -4.32 6.88 -0.27
N GLN A 91 -3.02 6.88 0.06
CA GLN A 91 -2.04 7.79 -0.52
C GLN A 91 -1.77 7.48 -1.98
N LEU A 92 -1.64 6.20 -2.36
CA LEU A 92 -1.47 5.84 -3.77
C LEU A 92 -2.69 6.26 -4.61
N ALA A 93 -3.90 6.02 -4.10
CA ALA A 93 -5.15 6.39 -4.76
C ALA A 93 -5.34 7.91 -4.93
N ALA A 94 -4.66 8.71 -4.11
CA ALA A 94 -4.68 10.18 -4.19
C ALA A 94 -3.64 10.74 -5.19
N SER A 95 -2.87 9.89 -5.88
CA SER A 95 -1.87 10.34 -6.84
C SER A 95 -2.52 11.13 -7.99
N PRO A 96 -2.00 12.33 -8.35
CA PRO A 96 -2.51 13.13 -9.46
C PRO A 96 -2.23 12.49 -10.83
N LEU A 97 -1.37 11.47 -10.88
CA LEU A 97 -1.05 10.74 -12.10
C LEU A 97 -2.11 9.68 -12.44
N LEU A 98 -3.01 9.35 -11.49
CA LEU A 98 -4.05 8.36 -11.70
C LEU A 98 -5.36 9.01 -12.17
N GLU A 99 -5.97 8.41 -13.18
CA GLU A 99 -7.32 8.73 -13.61
C GLU A 99 -8.33 7.78 -12.97
N CYS A 100 -9.31 8.32 -12.25
CA CYS A 100 -10.44 7.55 -11.72
C CYS A 100 -11.40 7.18 -12.86
N LYS A 101 -11.55 5.88 -13.17
CA LYS A 101 -12.46 5.37 -14.21
C LYS A 101 -13.83 4.97 -13.69
N GLU A 102 -13.90 4.44 -12.46
CA GLU A 102 -15.14 4.04 -11.83
C GLU A 102 -15.08 4.35 -10.32
N ARG A 103 -16.21 4.81 -9.77
CA ARG A 103 -16.45 4.88 -8.33
C ARG A 103 -17.73 4.14 -8.03
N ASN A 104 -17.64 2.98 -7.40
CA ASN A 104 -18.84 2.23 -7.04
C ASN A 104 -19.33 2.68 -5.64
N LEU A 105 -20.28 3.62 -5.64
CA LEU A 105 -20.87 4.24 -4.45
C LEU A 105 -22.11 3.49 -3.90
N HIS A 106 -22.48 2.33 -4.45
CA HIS A 106 -23.70 1.61 -4.06
C HIS A 106 -23.46 0.11 -3.85
N ASP A 107 -23.54 -0.34 -2.59
CA ASP A 107 -24.27 -1.59 -2.29
C ASP A 107 -25.69 -1.14 -1.94
N SER A 108 -26.58 -1.15 -2.93
CA SER A 108 -28.03 -1.09 -2.69
C SER A 108 -28.67 -2.27 -3.42
N ASP A 109 -28.23 -3.48 -3.10
CA ASP A 109 -28.90 -4.73 -3.49
C ASP A 109 -28.66 -5.83 -2.42
N PHE A 110 -28.72 -5.45 -1.14
CA PHE A 110 -29.04 -6.35 -0.02
C PHE A 110 -29.84 -5.62 1.06
#